data_AF-A0AB36RFJ9-F1
#
_entry.id   AF-A0AB36RFJ9-F1
#
_cell.length_a   1.000
_cell.length_b   1.000
_cell.length_c   1.000
_cell.angle_alpha   90.00
_cell.angle_beta   90.00
_cell.angle_gamma   90.00
#
_symmetry.space_group_name_H-M   'P 1'
#
loop_
_entity.id
_entity.type
_entity.pdbx_description
1 polymer ?
#
loop_
_entity_poly.entity_id
_entity_poly.type
_entity_poly.pdbx_seq_one_letter_code
_entity_poly.pdbx_strand_id
1 'polypeptide(L)'
;MGTARQNSSVGEFHMGIMYAFQATERGIQARAVPSVTEEHPRPPIQMQSVWTTDPTPIVLQRAEGLRKLRRQGMPEWAVAILAGVADRHAICPSDIASKRRHRPIVDARAESAYLIKAAKPVLSSNILGKWFGKDHTSLAHLIARHQEQHGLPKLVGYDVSQVRIRMRNYWRAA
;
A
#
# COMPACT_ATOMS: atom_id res chain seq x y z
N MET A 1 58.29 -40.07 -3.24
CA MET A 1 57.14 -40.68 -2.53
C MET A 1 55.94 -39.82 -2.87
N GLY A 2 55.15 -40.14 -3.91
CA GLY A 2 54.01 -41.07 -3.89
C GLY A 2 52.83 -40.34 -3.23
N THR A 3 51.69 -40.03 -3.87
CA THR A 3 50.72 -40.88 -4.60
C THR A 3 49.69 -39.94 -5.27
N ALA A 4 49.37 -40.07 -6.55
CA ALA A 4 48.35 -40.94 -7.18
C ALA A 4 46.93 -40.34 -7.24
N ARG A 5 46.38 -40.39 -8.48
CA ARG A 5 45.09 -39.92 -8.99
C ARG A 5 43.88 -40.58 -8.32
N GLN A 6 42.74 -39.90 -8.30
CA GLN A 6 41.42 -40.53 -8.45
C GLN A 6 40.47 -39.67 -9.32
N ASN A 7 40.17 -40.20 -10.51
CA ASN A 7 39.10 -39.74 -11.40
C ASN A 7 37.77 -40.35 -10.92
N SER A 8 36.73 -39.53 -10.81
CA SER A 8 35.37 -39.98 -10.45
C SER A 8 34.41 -39.75 -11.61
N SER A 9 33.97 -40.86 -12.20
CA SER A 9 32.70 -41.16 -12.89
C SER A 9 31.91 -40.02 -13.55
N VAL A 10 31.84 -40.06 -14.88
CA VAL A 10 30.80 -39.42 -15.68
C VAL A 10 29.56 -40.32 -15.60
N GLY A 11 28.47 -39.80 -15.01
CA GLY A 11 27.19 -40.51 -14.92
C GLY A 11 26.40 -40.41 -16.22
N GLU A 12 26.00 -41.56 -16.77
CA GLU A 12 25.04 -41.69 -17.87
C GLU A 12 23.65 -41.23 -17.39
N PHE A 13 23.19 -40.07 -17.87
CA PHE A 13 21.82 -39.61 -17.69
C PHE A 13 20.91 -40.26 -18.75
N HIS A 14 20.12 -41.24 -18.33
CA HIS A 14 19.00 -41.74 -19.12
C HIS A 14 17.95 -40.62 -19.32
N MET A 15 17.79 -40.15 -20.56
CA MET A 15 16.71 -39.24 -20.96
C MET A 15 15.38 -39.99 -20.96
N GLY A 16 14.71 -40.02 -19.81
CA GLY A 16 13.31 -40.39 -19.72
C GLY A 16 12.44 -39.24 -20.25
N ILE A 17 11.74 -39.47 -21.37
CA ILE A 17 10.72 -38.56 -21.88
C ILE A 17 9.53 -38.57 -20.91
N MET A 18 9.41 -37.52 -20.08
CA MET A 18 8.26 -37.30 -19.21
C MET A 18 7.09 -36.76 -20.02
N TYR A 19 6.02 -37.55 -20.16
CA TYR A 19 4.74 -37.07 -20.68
C TYR A 19 3.86 -36.56 -19.54
N ALA A 20 3.46 -35.29 -19.58
CA ALA A 20 2.46 -34.74 -18.67
C ALA A 20 1.07 -34.81 -19.32
N PHE A 21 0.15 -35.57 -18.73
CA PHE A 21 -1.23 -35.68 -19.19
C PHE A 21 -2.13 -34.77 -18.33
N GLN A 22 -2.82 -33.81 -18.96
CA GLN A 22 -3.89 -33.04 -18.32
C GLN A 22 -5.24 -33.58 -18.79
N ALA A 23 -6.09 -33.98 -17.83
CA ALA A 23 -7.45 -34.41 -18.12
C ALA A 23 -8.34 -33.19 -18.41
N THR A 24 -9.00 -33.19 -19.56
CA THR A 24 -10.06 -32.23 -19.91
C THR A 24 -11.34 -32.99 -20.27
N GLU A 25 -12.49 -32.34 -20.10
CA GLU A 25 -13.83 -32.96 -20.20
C GLU A 25 -14.20 -33.49 -21.61
N ARG A 26 -13.32 -33.38 -22.61
CA ARG A 26 -13.56 -33.81 -24.00
C ARG A 26 -12.62 -34.93 -24.48
N GLY A 27 -11.98 -35.66 -23.56
CA GLY A 27 -11.04 -36.73 -23.87
C GLY A 27 -9.57 -36.27 -23.83
N ILE A 28 -8.67 -37.25 -23.65
CA ILE A 28 -7.23 -37.02 -23.50
C ILE A 28 -6.64 -36.65 -24.87
N GLN A 29 -6.44 -35.35 -25.12
CA GLN A 29 -5.65 -34.91 -26.27
C GLN A 29 -4.19 -34.74 -25.84
N ALA A 30 -3.32 -35.62 -26.33
CA ALA A 30 -1.88 -35.44 -26.22
C ALA A 30 -1.46 -34.26 -27.12
N ARG A 31 -1.20 -33.09 -26.52
CA ARG A 31 -0.42 -32.05 -27.20
C ARG A 31 1.05 -32.34 -26.97
N ALA A 32 1.81 -32.50 -28.05
CA ALA A 32 3.25 -32.50 -27.99
C ALA A 32 3.72 -31.18 -27.38
N VAL A 33 4.29 -31.24 -26.18
CA VAL A 33 5.04 -30.11 -25.64
C VAL A 33 6.32 -30.05 -26.48
N PRO A 34 6.59 -28.94 -27.20
CA PRO A 34 7.86 -28.83 -27.89
C PRO A 34 8.96 -29.06 -26.86
N SER A 35 9.80 -30.05 -27.11
CA SER A 35 10.98 -30.34 -26.30
C SER A 35 11.71 -29.03 -26.08
N VAL A 36 12.02 -28.69 -24.83
CA VAL A 36 12.84 -27.53 -24.46
C VAL A 36 14.17 -27.70 -25.17
N THR A 37 14.29 -27.10 -26.36
CA THR A 37 15.53 -27.05 -27.12
C THR A 37 16.56 -26.43 -26.20
N GLU A 38 17.70 -27.12 -26.02
CA GLU A 38 18.79 -26.73 -25.14
C GLU A 38 18.93 -25.20 -25.11
N GLU A 39 18.54 -24.59 -23.99
CA GLU A 39 18.59 -23.14 -23.86
C GLU A 39 20.05 -22.74 -24.02
N HIS A 40 20.35 -22.10 -25.15
CA HIS A 40 21.56 -21.34 -25.35
C HIS A 40 21.78 -20.49 -24.10
N PRO A 41 22.95 -20.54 -23.44
CA PRO A 41 23.17 -19.84 -22.19
C PRO A 41 22.83 -18.37 -22.42
N ARG A 42 21.74 -17.90 -21.78
CA ARG A 42 21.35 -16.51 -21.87
C ARG A 42 22.59 -15.70 -21.44
N PRO A 43 23.04 -14.73 -22.24
CA PRO A 43 24.15 -13.91 -21.82
C PRO A 43 23.81 -13.34 -20.44
N PRO A 44 24.78 -13.30 -19.51
CA PRO A 44 24.53 -12.77 -18.18
C PRO A 44 23.89 -11.40 -18.35
N ILE A 45 22.72 -11.21 -17.73
CA ILE A 45 22.03 -9.92 -17.74
C ILE A 45 23.06 -8.93 -17.21
N GLN A 46 23.62 -8.11 -18.10
CA GLN A 46 24.54 -7.06 -17.71
C GLN A 46 23.68 -6.07 -16.92
N MET A 47 23.68 -6.19 -15.60
CA MET A 47 23.14 -5.20 -14.68
C MET A 47 23.98 -3.95 -14.81
N GLN A 48 23.72 -3.18 -15.87
CA GLN A 48 24.14 -1.79 -15.92
C GLN A 48 23.31 -1.09 -14.85
N SER A 49 23.88 -0.94 -13.66
CA SER A 49 23.32 -0.11 -12.60
C SER A 49 23.36 1.32 -13.10
N VAL A 50 22.29 1.74 -13.78
CA VAL A 50 22.06 3.15 -14.06
C VAL A 50 21.71 3.76 -12.71
N TRP A 51 22.74 4.18 -11.97
CA TRP A 51 22.58 5.06 -10.83
C TRP A 51 22.12 6.40 -11.39
N THR A 52 20.85 6.51 -11.72
CA THR A 52 20.26 7.78 -12.11
C THR A 52 20.27 8.65 -10.86
N THR A 53 21.17 9.62 -10.82
CA THR A 53 21.29 10.61 -9.74
C THR A 53 20.03 11.47 -9.62
N ASP A 54 19.20 11.49 -10.67
CA ASP A 54 17.98 12.27 -10.69
C ASP A 54 16.87 11.61 -9.85
N PRO A 55 16.27 12.36 -8.91
CA PRO A 55 15.17 11.85 -8.11
C PRO A 55 14.00 11.50 -9.03
N THR A 56 13.46 10.30 -8.88
CA THR A 56 12.28 9.88 -9.64
C THR A 56 11.09 10.83 -9.38
N PRO A 57 10.17 11.00 -10.35
CA PRO A 57 9.01 11.89 -10.18
C PRO A 57 8.19 11.63 -8.91
N ILE A 58 8.14 10.38 -8.45
CA ILE A 58 7.45 9.96 -7.23
C ILE A 58 8.11 10.57 -5.98
N VAL A 59 9.44 10.57 -5.92
CA VAL A 59 10.20 11.15 -4.80
C VAL A 59 9.98 12.66 -4.74
N LEU A 60 9.96 13.34 -5.90
CA LEU A 60 9.68 14.77 -5.99
C LEU A 60 8.25 15.10 -5.52
N GLN A 61 7.25 14.35 -6.00
CA GLN A 61 5.85 14.55 -5.59
C GLN A 61 5.66 14.33 -4.08
N ARG A 62 6.36 13.34 -3.51
CA ARG A 62 6.36 13.08 -2.07
C ARG A 62 6.98 14.24 -1.29
N ALA A 63 8.17 14.69 -1.71
CA ALA A 63 8.86 15.81 -1.07
C ALA A 63 8.01 17.10 -1.11
N GLU A 64 7.35 17.37 -2.24
CA GLU A 64 6.43 18.50 -2.38
C GLU A 64 5.21 18.36 -1.45
N GLY A 65 4.63 17.16 -1.35
CA GLY A 65 3.52 16.89 -0.44
C GLY A 65 3.86 17.18 1.02
N LEU A 66 5.03 16.76 1.48
CA LEU A 66 5.52 17.06 2.82
C LEU A 66 5.81 18.55 3.02
N ARG A 67 6.39 19.23 2.03
CA ARG A 67 6.59 20.70 2.07
C ARG A 67 5.26 21.45 2.19
N LYS A 68 4.22 21.00 1.48
CA LYS A 68 2.88 21.62 1.55
C LYS A 68 2.27 21.51 2.95
N LEU A 69 2.37 20.35 3.59
CA LEU A 69 1.88 20.13 4.96
C LEU A 69 2.59 21.06 5.96
N ARG A 70 3.92 21.22 5.83
CA ARG A 70 4.69 22.16 6.66
C ARG A 70 4.23 23.60 6.47
N ARG A 71 3.97 24.03 5.22
CA ARG A 71 3.42 25.36 4.91
C ARG A 71 2.03 25.58 5.52
N GLN A 72 1.24 24.53 5.73
CA GLN A 72 -0.06 24.61 6.42
C GLN A 72 0.07 24.75 7.94
N GLY A 73 1.29 24.77 8.48
CA GLY A 73 1.57 24.86 9.92
C GLY A 73 1.40 23.53 10.64
N MET A 74 1.52 22.40 9.94
CA MET A 74 1.55 21.09 10.58
C MET A 74 2.92 20.88 11.25
N PRO A 75 2.99 20.57 12.56
CA PRO A 75 4.26 20.37 13.27
C PRO A 75 4.95 19.08 12.83
N GLU A 76 6.28 19.01 12.92
CA GLU A 76 7.07 17.88 12.39
C GLU A 76 6.64 16.51 12.95
N TRP A 77 6.25 16.41 14.22
CA TRP A 77 5.76 15.15 14.78
C TRP A 77 4.49 14.66 14.08
N ALA A 78 3.59 15.56 13.68
CA ALA A 78 2.36 15.21 12.97
C ALA A 78 2.64 14.88 11.49
N VAL A 79 3.60 15.59 10.89
CA VAL A 79 4.11 15.27 9.54
C VAL A 79 4.74 13.87 9.52
N ALA A 80 5.50 13.50 10.55
CA ALA A 80 6.11 12.17 10.68
C ALA A 80 5.05 11.06 10.79
N ILE A 81 4.00 11.26 11.59
CA ILE A 81 2.86 10.32 11.67
C ILE A 81 2.20 10.16 10.31
N LEU A 82 1.89 11.26 9.63
CA LEU A 82 1.25 11.24 8.32
C LEU A 82 2.14 10.56 7.27
N ALA A 83 3.44 10.84 7.27
CA ALA A 83 4.40 10.19 6.37
C ALA A 83 4.44 8.67 6.60
N GLY A 84 4.45 8.22 7.87
CA GLY A 84 4.41 6.79 8.18
C GLY A 84 3.11 6.11 7.74
N VAL A 85 1.96 6.79 7.83
CA VAL A 85 0.69 6.27 7.29
C VAL A 85 0.71 6.23 5.77
N ALA A 86 1.21 7.28 5.13
CA ALA A 86 1.40 7.33 3.68
C ALA A 86 2.23 6.14 3.16
N ASP A 87 3.29 5.77 3.88
CA ASP A 87 4.12 4.61 3.56
C ASP A 87 3.35 3.30 3.68
N ARG A 88 2.61 3.10 4.77
CA ARG A 88 1.80 1.87 4.97
C ARG A 88 0.73 1.68 3.89
N HIS A 89 0.15 2.77 3.40
CA HIS A 89 -0.90 2.72 2.39
C HIS A 89 -0.38 2.81 0.95
N ALA A 90 0.94 2.99 0.76
CA ALA A 90 1.55 3.27 -0.54
C ALA A 90 0.91 4.47 -1.26
N ILE A 91 0.61 5.55 -0.52
CA ILE A 91 -0.04 6.76 -1.03
C ILE A 91 0.88 7.96 -0.83
N CYS A 92 0.83 8.93 -1.75
CA CYS A 92 1.59 10.17 -1.58
C CYS A 92 1.01 11.03 -0.43
N PRO A 93 1.84 11.61 0.47
CA PRO A 93 1.37 12.49 1.54
C PRO A 93 0.49 13.66 1.05
N SER A 94 0.74 14.17 -0.16
CA SER A 94 -0.09 15.23 -0.78
C SER A 94 -1.51 14.78 -1.09
N ASP A 95 -1.70 13.51 -1.45
CA ASP A 95 -3.01 12.93 -1.76
C ASP A 95 -3.85 12.78 -0.49
N ILE A 96 -3.23 12.42 0.63
CA ILE A 96 -3.89 12.35 1.94
C ILE A 96 -4.48 13.72 2.32
N ALA A 97 -3.74 14.81 2.10
CA ALA A 97 -4.22 16.19 2.35
C ALA A 97 -5.07 16.77 1.20
N SER A 98 -5.32 16.02 0.12
CA SER A 98 -6.07 16.50 -1.03
C SER A 98 -7.59 16.45 -0.83
N LYS A 99 -8.33 17.07 -1.77
CA LYS A 99 -9.79 16.96 -1.82
C LYS A 99 -10.26 15.59 -2.36
N ARG A 100 -9.37 14.76 -2.93
CA ARG A 100 -9.70 13.46 -3.56
C ARG A 100 -10.34 12.51 -2.54
N ARG A 101 -11.32 11.73 -3.02
CA ARG A 101 -12.19 10.87 -2.20
C ARG A 101 -12.11 9.38 -2.58
N HIS A 102 -11.04 8.93 -3.24
CA HIS A 102 -10.81 7.51 -3.49
C HIS A 102 -10.69 6.76 -2.16
N ARG A 103 -11.25 5.55 -2.10
CA ARG A 103 -11.36 4.77 -0.86
C ARG A 103 -10.02 4.61 -0.12
N PRO A 104 -8.90 4.23 -0.79
CA PRO A 104 -7.60 4.11 -0.11
C PRO A 104 -7.13 5.43 0.51
N ILE A 105 -7.29 6.55 -0.20
CA ILE A 105 -6.92 7.88 0.30
C ILE A 105 -7.78 8.28 1.49
N VAL A 106 -9.08 7.97 1.45
CA VAL A 106 -10.00 8.28 2.55
C VAL A 106 -9.64 7.49 3.80
N ASP A 107 -9.33 6.22 3.65
CA ASP A 107 -8.99 5.35 4.78
C ASP A 107 -7.61 5.74 5.37
N ALA A 108 -6.59 6.01 4.54
CA ALA A 108 -5.30 6.55 4.97
C ALA A 108 -5.43 7.91 5.67
N ARG A 109 -6.32 8.79 5.18
CA ARG A 109 -6.62 10.08 5.82
C ARG A 109 -7.28 9.90 7.17
N ALA A 110 -8.23 8.99 7.28
CA ALA A 110 -8.93 8.73 8.53
C ALA A 110 -7.97 8.19 9.60
N GLU A 111 -7.10 7.24 9.22
CA GLU A 111 -6.05 6.70 10.10
C GLU A 111 -5.06 7.79 10.53
N SER A 112 -4.56 8.59 9.59
CA SER A 112 -3.63 9.70 9.89
C SER A 112 -4.24 10.69 10.89
N ALA A 113 -5.49 11.10 10.66
CA ALA A 113 -6.18 12.04 11.54
C ALA A 113 -6.43 11.44 12.93
N TYR A 114 -6.77 10.15 13.02
CA TYR A 114 -6.92 9.45 14.28
C TYR A 114 -5.60 9.42 15.06
N LEU A 115 -4.50 8.99 14.44
CA LEU A 115 -3.20 8.88 15.11
C LEU A 115 -2.67 10.23 15.60
N ILE A 116 -2.82 11.29 14.80
CA ILE A 116 -2.43 12.65 15.20
C ILE A 116 -3.26 13.12 16.40
N LYS A 117 -4.58 12.87 16.38
CA LYS A 117 -5.48 13.21 17.50
C LYS A 117 -5.19 12.36 18.74
N ALA A 118 -4.80 11.09 18.57
CA ALA A 118 -4.42 10.20 19.67
C ALA A 118 -3.13 10.67 20.35
N ALA A 119 -2.14 11.11 19.55
CA ALA A 119 -0.88 11.64 20.06
C ALA A 119 -1.06 12.96 20.84
N LYS A 120 -2.03 13.80 20.44
CA LYS A 120 -2.37 15.04 21.16
C LYS A 120 -3.89 15.27 21.24
N PRO A 121 -4.58 14.68 22.24
CA PRO A 121 -6.05 14.75 22.36
C PRO A 121 -6.61 16.15 22.49
N VAL A 122 -5.83 17.11 23.02
CA VAL A 122 -6.23 18.52 23.18
C VAL A 122 -6.35 19.29 21.86
N LEU A 123 -5.90 18.73 20.73
CA LEU A 123 -5.99 19.41 19.42
C LEU A 123 -7.45 19.60 18.99
N SER A 124 -7.83 20.83 18.66
CA SER A 124 -9.17 21.10 18.14
C SER A 124 -9.37 20.50 16.74
N SER A 125 -10.60 20.06 16.43
CA SER A 125 -10.94 19.57 15.09
C SER A 125 -10.75 20.64 14.02
N ASN A 126 -10.84 21.92 14.37
CA ASN A 126 -10.58 23.05 13.47
C ASN A 126 -9.12 23.09 13.00
N ILE A 127 -8.17 22.89 13.91
CA ILE A 127 -6.74 22.85 13.57
C ILE A 127 -6.46 21.65 12.66
N LEU A 128 -6.99 20.48 13.00
CA LEU A 128 -6.84 19.30 12.17
C LEU A 128 -7.46 19.52 10.77
N GLY A 129 -8.66 20.10 10.69
CA GLY A 129 -9.30 20.48 9.43
C GLY A 129 -8.41 21.39 8.57
N LYS A 130 -7.79 22.41 9.17
CA LYS A 130 -6.85 23.30 8.49
C LYS A 130 -5.64 22.54 7.92
N TRP A 131 -5.04 21.63 8.69
CA TRP A 131 -3.91 20.83 8.22
C TRP A 131 -4.28 19.90 7.06
N PHE A 132 -5.47 19.30 7.09
CA PHE A 132 -5.93 18.41 6.02
C PHE A 132 -6.66 19.14 4.87
N GLY A 133 -6.79 20.47 4.93
CA GLY A 133 -7.54 21.27 3.95
C GLY A 133 -9.02 20.84 3.84
N LYS A 134 -9.65 20.46 4.96
CA LYS A 134 -10.98 19.87 5.06
C LYS A 134 -11.81 20.56 6.13
N ASP A 135 -13.12 20.48 6.00
CA ASP A 135 -14.03 20.92 7.06
C ASP A 135 -13.84 20.05 8.31
N HIS A 136 -13.79 20.70 9.46
CA HIS A 136 -13.54 20.07 10.75
C HIS A 136 -14.61 19.01 11.10
N THR A 137 -15.86 19.21 10.68
CA THR A 137 -16.97 18.25 10.85
C THR A 137 -16.77 17.00 10.01
N SER A 138 -16.32 17.16 8.76
CA SER A 138 -15.97 16.05 7.88
C SER A 138 -14.82 15.22 8.46
N LEU A 139 -13.83 15.90 9.05
CA LEU A 139 -12.70 15.23 9.66
C LEU A 139 -13.09 14.52 10.97
N ALA A 140 -13.93 15.14 11.80
CA ALA A 140 -14.50 14.51 12.99
C ALA A 140 -15.27 13.23 12.64
N HIS A 141 -16.10 13.27 11.59
CA HIS A 141 -16.80 12.10 11.07
C HIS A 141 -15.83 11.01 10.58
N LEU A 142 -14.74 11.37 9.89
CA LEU A 142 -13.73 10.39 9.46
C LEU A 142 -13.05 9.68 10.63
N ILE A 143 -12.66 10.44 11.67
CA ILE A 143 -12.04 9.87 12.89
C ILE A 143 -13.03 8.93 13.58
N ALA A 144 -14.29 9.36 13.74
CA ALA A 144 -15.32 8.55 14.37
C ALA A 144 -15.63 7.27 13.59
N ARG A 145 -15.67 7.34 12.25
CA ARG A 145 -15.81 6.16 11.39
C ARG A 145 -14.64 5.19 11.56
N HIS A 146 -13.40 5.71 11.62
CA HIS A 146 -12.21 4.87 11.83
C HIS A 146 -12.23 4.19 13.21
N GLN A 147 -12.69 4.90 14.25
CA GLN A 147 -12.91 4.33 15.59
C GLN A 147 -13.90 3.18 15.59
N GLU A 148 -15.06 3.38 14.97
CA GLU A 148 -16.11 2.35 14.84
C GLU A 148 -15.59 1.14 14.05
N GLN A 149 -14.90 1.37 12.93
CA GLN A 149 -14.44 0.31 12.04
C GLN A 149 -13.35 -0.58 12.67
N HIS A 150 -12.50 -0.02 13.55
CA HIS A 150 -11.37 -0.73 14.14
C HIS A 150 -11.54 -1.01 15.65
N GLY A 151 -12.69 -0.65 16.25
CA GLY A 151 -12.93 -0.84 17.68
C GLY A 151 -12.00 -0.01 18.59
N LEU A 152 -11.55 1.15 18.12
CA LEU A 152 -10.55 1.97 18.81
C LEU A 152 -11.18 2.93 19.84
N PRO A 153 -10.41 3.42 20.83
CA PRO A 153 -10.90 4.40 21.80
C PRO A 153 -11.52 5.65 21.16
N LYS A 154 -12.64 6.11 21.72
CA LYS A 154 -13.36 7.32 21.28
C LYS A 154 -12.58 8.58 21.68
N LEU A 155 -12.00 9.23 20.69
CA LEU A 155 -11.27 10.51 20.81
C LEU A 155 -12.12 11.73 20.42
N VAL A 156 -13.25 11.49 19.76
CA VAL A 156 -14.18 12.53 19.31
C VAL A 156 -15.58 12.11 19.74
N GLY A 157 -16.35 13.04 20.30
CA GLY A 157 -17.73 12.79 20.74
C GLY A 157 -18.74 12.66 19.59
N TYR A 158 -18.29 12.45 18.35
CA TYR A 158 -19.16 12.33 17.20
C TYR A 158 -19.70 10.91 17.08
N ASP A 159 -21.01 10.73 17.20
CA ASP A 159 -21.66 9.42 17.10
C ASP A 159 -22.17 9.15 15.68
N VAL A 160 -21.43 8.32 14.93
CA VAL A 160 -21.77 7.92 13.56
C VAL A 160 -23.07 7.12 13.50
N SER A 161 -23.36 6.31 14.53
CA SER A 161 -24.54 5.45 14.56
C SER A 161 -25.83 6.27 14.70
N GLN A 162 -25.82 7.27 15.58
CA GLN A 162 -26.94 8.19 15.77
C GLN A 162 -27.23 9.01 14.51
N VAL A 163 -26.18 9.44 13.80
CA VAL A 163 -26.34 10.15 12.52
C VAL A 163 -26.96 9.25 11.46
N ARG A 164 -26.54 7.98 11.36
CA ARG A 164 -27.17 6.99 10.46
C ARG A 164 -28.64 6.76 10.81
N ILE A 165 -28.98 6.61 12.10
CA ILE A 165 -30.36 6.44 12.56
C ILE A 165 -31.22 7.65 12.19
N ARG A 166 -30.73 8.87 12.45
CA ARG A 166 -31.42 10.11 12.10
C ARG A 166 -31.69 10.21 10.60
N MET A 167 -30.68 9.94 9.78
CA MET A 167 -30.82 9.96 8.31
C MET A 167 -31.81 8.89 7.83
N ARG A 168 -31.75 7.68 8.37
CA ARG A 168 -32.72 6.61 8.06
C ARG A 168 -34.16 7.01 8.39
N ASN A 169 -34.38 7.67 9.54
CA ASN A 169 -35.71 8.12 9.95
C ASN A 169 -36.22 9.27 9.07
N TYR A 170 -35.35 10.21 8.70
CA TYR A 170 -35.67 11.29 7.76
C TYR A 170 -36.20 10.75 6.43
N TRP A 171 -35.49 9.79 5.82
CA TRP A 171 -35.91 9.18 4.54
C TRP A 171 -37.17 8.31 4.63
N ARG A 172 -37.56 7.87 5.83
CA ARG A 172 -38.82 7.12 6.03
C ARG A 172 -40.02 8.02 6.23
N ALA A 173 -39.80 9.28 6.61
CA ALA A 173 -40.84 10.26 6.87
C ALA A 173 -41.13 11.18 5.66
N ALA A 174 -40.28 11.13 4.63
CA ALA A 174 -40.43 11.82 3.35
C ALA A 174 -41.09 10.89 2.33
#